data_AF-A0A8S9AA87-F1
#
_entry.id   AF-A0A8S9AA87-F1
#
_cell.length_a   1.000
_cell.length_b   1.000
_cell.length_c   1.000
_cell.angle_alpha   90.00
_cell.angle_beta   90.00
_cell.angle_gamma   90.00
#
_symmetry.space_group_name_H-M   'P 1'
#
loop_
_entity.id
_entity.type
_entity.pdbx_description
1 polymer ?
#
loop_
_entity_poly.entity_id
_entity_poly.type
_entity_poly.pdbx_seq_one_letter_code
_entity_poly.pdbx_strand_id
1 'polypeptide(L)'
;PAVINILLALRQRDQTGQGCMLDVSMADNLFTFQYWGLGAGWAAQQWPQPGADLISGGTPRYQVYRAADGQYLAVAPLEEKFWRNFTRRLVLDTTDLCFFYPVVHVARQWGVSG
;
A
#
# COMPACT_ATOMS: atom_id res chain seq x y z
N PRO A 1 16.71 10.42 -0.54
CA PRO A 1 17.81 9.60 0.02
C PRO A 1 19.06 10.42 0.43
N ALA A 2 18.90 11.40 1.32
CA ALA A 2 20.02 12.23 1.81
C ALA A 2 21.06 11.41 2.60
N VAL A 3 20.59 10.54 3.50
CA VAL A 3 21.44 9.70 4.36
C VAL A 3 22.37 8.81 3.53
N ILE A 4 21.84 8.18 2.47
CA ILE A 4 22.64 7.32 1.59
C ILE A 4 23.75 8.12 0.90
N ASN A 5 23.44 9.32 0.37
CA ASN A 5 24.44 10.18 -0.27
C ASN A 5 25.53 10.61 0.70
N ILE A 6 25.19 10.93 1.95
CA ILE A 6 26.16 11.28 3.00
C ILE A 6 27.06 10.09 3.32
N LEU A 7 26.50 8.89 3.49
CA LEU A 7 27.28 7.68 3.78
C LEU A 7 28.24 7.34 2.63
N LEU A 8 27.81 7.49 1.38
CA LEU A 8 28.67 7.30 0.21
C LEU A 8 29.75 8.37 0.10
N ALA A 9 29.45 9.63 0.42
CA ALA A 9 30.44 10.70 0.48
C ALA A 9 31.50 10.45 1.57
N LEU A 10 31.09 9.96 2.74
CA LEU A 10 32.02 9.56 3.80
C LEU A 10 32.90 8.39 3.35
N ARG A 11 32.31 7.37 2.71
CA ARG A 11 33.07 6.24 2.16
C ARG A 11 34.10 6.69 1.10
N GLN A 12 33.72 7.61 0.22
CA GLN A 12 34.61 8.19 -0.77
C GLN A 12 35.75 9.00 -0.11
N ARG A 13 35.41 9.78 0.91
CA ARG A 13 36.39 10.55 1.70
C ARG A 13 37.37 9.64 2.42
N ASP A 14 36.93 8.51 2.97
CA ASP A 14 37.83 7.56 3.65
C ASP A 14 38.87 6.97 2.69
N GLN A 15 38.54 6.86 1.40
CA GLN A 15 39.46 6.37 0.36
C GLN A 15 40.37 7.46 -0.23
N THR A 16 39.87 8.70 -0.33
CA THR A 16 40.54 9.78 -1.06
C THR A 16 41.07 10.91 -0.20
N GLY A 17 40.64 10.99 1.06
CA GLY A 17 40.87 12.11 1.96
C GLY A 17 40.05 13.37 1.64
N GLN A 18 39.27 13.40 0.56
CA GLN A 18 38.57 14.59 0.08
C GLN A 18 37.07 14.54 0.39
N GLY A 19 36.52 15.65 0.87
CA GLY A 19 35.07 15.84 0.99
C GLY A 19 34.43 16.23 -0.35
N CYS A 20 33.10 16.23 -0.40
CA CYS A 20 32.34 16.74 -1.54
C CYS A 20 31.11 17.52 -1.06
N MET A 21 30.57 18.37 -1.94
CA MET A 21 29.28 19.03 -1.75
C MET A 21 28.16 18.14 -2.27
N LEU A 22 27.13 17.92 -1.46
CA LEU A 22 25.95 17.15 -1.84
C LEU A 22 24.79 18.11 -2.10
N ASP A 23 24.31 18.15 -3.34
CA ASP A 23 23.04 18.79 -3.68
C ASP A 23 21.91 17.78 -3.52
N VAL A 24 20.93 18.10 -2.67
CA VAL A 24 19.86 17.18 -2.28
C VAL A 24 18.52 17.90 -2.34
N SER A 25 17.75 17.58 -3.37
CA SER A 25 16.39 18.09 -3.57
C SER A 25 15.34 17.13 -3.01
N MET A 26 14.38 17.63 -2.23
CA MET A 26 13.25 16.80 -1.78
C MET A 26 12.41 16.31 -2.94
N ALA A 27 12.21 17.13 -3.98
CA ALA A 27 11.40 16.79 -5.14
C ALA A 27 12.01 15.62 -5.93
N ASP A 28 13.30 15.71 -6.25
CA ASP A 28 13.98 14.67 -7.04
C ASP A 28 14.04 13.34 -6.27
N ASN A 29 14.15 13.43 -4.95
CA ASN A 29 14.20 12.27 -4.08
C ASN A 29 12.88 11.49 -4.07
N LEU A 30 11.72 12.14 -4.28
CA LEU A 30 10.42 11.46 -4.26
C LEU A 30 10.27 10.44 -5.38
N PHE A 31 10.89 10.66 -6.55
CA PHE A 31 10.80 9.73 -7.69
C PHE A 31 11.27 8.31 -7.34
N THR A 32 12.31 8.19 -6.49
CA THR A 32 12.82 6.89 -6.03
C THR A 32 11.80 6.08 -5.23
N PHE A 33 10.85 6.74 -4.55
CA PHE A 33 9.78 6.08 -3.79
C PHE A 33 8.53 5.81 -4.62
N GLN A 34 8.40 6.44 -5.79
CA GLN A 34 7.24 6.31 -6.67
C GLN A 34 7.44 5.30 -7.79
N TYR A 35 8.43 4.40 -7.67
CA TYR A 35 8.81 3.46 -8.73
C TYR A 35 7.61 2.64 -9.27
N TRP A 36 6.67 2.25 -8.40
CA TRP A 36 5.47 1.50 -8.79
C TRP A 36 4.54 2.33 -9.68
N GLY A 37 4.17 3.53 -9.23
CA GLY A 37 3.27 4.41 -9.97
C GLY A 37 3.88 4.93 -11.28
N LEU A 38 5.17 5.24 -11.26
CA LEU A 38 5.93 5.63 -12.46
C LEU A 38 6.05 4.48 -13.46
N GLY A 39 6.32 3.26 -12.97
CA GLY A 39 6.38 2.07 -13.81
C GLY A 39 5.03 1.78 -14.48
N ALA A 40 3.93 1.82 -13.73
CA ALA A 40 2.58 1.65 -14.27
C ALA A 40 2.22 2.73 -15.30
N GLY A 41 2.54 4.00 -15.00
CA GLY A 41 2.29 5.13 -15.90
C GLY A 41 3.06 5.03 -17.20
N TRP A 42 4.37 4.76 -17.15
CA TRP A 42 5.20 4.71 -18.35
C TRP A 42 5.05 3.41 -19.15
N ALA A 43 4.98 2.25 -18.50
CA ALA A 43 4.93 0.96 -19.19
C ALA A 43 3.52 0.60 -19.70
N ALA A 44 2.47 0.99 -18.96
CA ALA A 44 1.10 0.56 -19.24
C ALA A 44 0.12 1.73 -19.48
N GLN A 45 0.59 2.99 -19.46
CA GLN A 45 -0.26 4.19 -19.51
C GLN A 45 -1.32 4.23 -18.40
N GLN A 46 -1.02 3.58 -17.28
CA GLN A 46 -1.90 3.48 -16.11
C GLN A 46 -1.33 4.35 -14.99
N TRP A 47 -1.68 5.63 -15.00
CA TRP A 47 -1.26 6.55 -13.95
C TRP A 47 -2.03 6.26 -12.65
N PRO A 48 -1.35 6.19 -11.50
CA PRO A 48 -1.96 5.82 -10.24
C PRO A 48 -3.05 6.83 -9.86
N GLN A 49 -4.13 6.32 -9.28
CA GLN A 49 -5.22 7.12 -8.71
C GLN A 49 -5.34 6.82 -7.21
N PRO A 50 -5.68 7.81 -6.38
CA PRO A 50 -5.89 7.59 -4.96
C PRO A 50 -6.92 6.49 -4.73
N GLY A 51 -6.56 5.43 -3.98
CA GLY A 51 -7.49 4.37 -3.63
C GLY A 51 -7.91 3.45 -4.77
N ALA A 52 -7.22 3.42 -5.92
CA ALA A 52 -7.61 2.60 -7.06
C ALA A 52 -6.77 1.33 -7.24
N ASP A 53 -5.55 1.30 -6.71
CA ASP A 53 -4.61 0.20 -6.94
C ASP A 53 -4.66 -0.84 -5.83
N LEU A 54 -4.06 -2.00 -6.12
CA LEU A 54 -4.01 -3.18 -5.26
C LEU A 54 -3.54 -2.88 -3.82
N ILE A 55 -2.58 -1.98 -3.66
CA ILE A 55 -1.97 -1.63 -2.36
C ILE A 55 -2.25 -0.19 -1.94
N SER A 56 -3.12 0.53 -2.65
CA SER A 56 -3.48 1.91 -2.32
C SER A 56 -4.90 2.05 -1.79
N GLY A 57 -5.66 0.95 -1.67
CA GLY A 57 -7.04 0.96 -1.18
C GLY A 57 -8.09 0.50 -2.19
N GLY A 58 -7.68 0.14 -3.42
CA GLY A 58 -8.61 -0.22 -4.51
C GLY A 58 -9.29 -1.56 -4.36
N THR A 59 -8.88 -2.37 -3.38
CA THR A 59 -9.45 -3.69 -3.13
C THR A 59 -9.92 -3.81 -1.67
N PRO A 60 -11.03 -4.52 -1.41
CA PRO A 60 -11.43 -4.83 -0.04
C PRO A 60 -10.37 -5.62 0.74
N ARG A 61 -9.46 -6.30 0.03
CA ARG A 61 -8.37 -7.09 0.59
C ARG A 61 -7.20 -6.24 1.08
N TYR A 62 -7.20 -4.94 0.81
CA TYR A 62 -6.14 -4.02 1.21
C TYR A 62 -6.73 -2.63 1.47
N GLN A 63 -7.35 -2.47 2.63
CA GLN A 63 -8.06 -1.24 3.00
C GLN A 63 -8.15 -1.05 4.51
N VAL A 64 -8.39 0.19 4.93
CA VAL A 64 -8.69 0.54 6.33
C VAL A 64 -10.20 0.61 6.53
N TYR A 65 -10.69 -0.09 7.55
CA TYR A 65 -12.11 -0.16 7.93
C TYR A 65 -12.32 0.46 9.30
N ARG A 66 -13.49 1.06 9.52
CA ARG A 66 -13.92 1.49 10.85
C ARG A 66 -14.59 0.32 11.57
N ALA A 67 -14.12 0.03 12.78
CA ALA A 67 -14.68 -1.00 13.64
C ALA A 67 -15.85 -0.45 14.49
N ALA A 68 -16.61 -1.35 15.12
CA ALA A 68 -17.80 -1.02 15.89
C ALA A 68 -17.52 -0.17 17.14
N ASP A 69 -16.33 -0.32 17.72
CA ASP A 69 -15.82 0.51 18.82
C ASP A 69 -15.36 1.92 18.37
N GLY A 70 -15.53 2.22 17.09
CA GLY A 70 -15.14 3.49 16.49
C GLY A 70 -13.65 3.59 16.13
N GLN A 71 -12.84 2.56 16.41
CA GLN A 71 -11.43 2.50 16.03
C GLN A 71 -11.26 2.07 14.57
N TYR A 72 -10.01 2.07 14.08
CA TYR A 72 -9.68 1.69 12.70
C TYR A 72 -8.91 0.37 12.66
N LEU A 73 -9.27 -0.47 11.69
CA LEU A 73 -8.62 -1.74 11.41
C LEU A 73 -8.01 -1.71 10.00
N ALA A 74 -6.69 -1.88 9.91
CA ALA A 74 -6.00 -2.09 8.64
C ALA A 74 -6.10 -3.57 8.22
N VAL A 75 -6.71 -3.83 7.07
CA VAL A 75 -6.96 -5.17 6.54
C VAL A 75 -6.17 -5.33 5.24
N ALA A 76 -5.18 -6.21 5.23
CA ALA A 76 -4.31 -6.47 4.08
C ALA A 76 -4.13 -7.96 3.68
N PRO A 77 -5.15 -8.85 3.72
CA PRO A 77 -5.04 -10.25 3.28
C PRO A 77 -5.02 -10.38 1.74
N LEU A 78 -3.93 -9.97 1.11
CA LEU A 78 -3.79 -10.01 -0.36
C LEU A 78 -3.82 -11.44 -0.90
N GLU A 79 -3.10 -12.36 -0.27
CA GLU A 79 -3.02 -13.75 -0.72
C GLU A 79 -4.32 -14.52 -0.45
N GLU A 80 -4.72 -15.34 -1.42
CA GLU A 80 -6.01 -16.05 -1.40
C GLU A 80 -6.24 -16.88 -0.14
N LYS A 81 -5.21 -17.57 0.35
CA LYS A 81 -5.30 -18.36 1.60
C LYS A 81 -5.64 -17.49 2.81
N PHE A 82 -5.13 -16.27 2.88
CA PHE A 82 -5.41 -15.35 3.99
C PHE A 82 -6.78 -14.71 3.81
N TRP A 83 -7.15 -14.34 2.58
CA TRP A 83 -8.48 -13.83 2.30
C TRP A 83 -9.58 -14.82 2.69
N ARG A 84 -9.45 -16.09 2.29
CA ARG A 84 -10.40 -17.15 2.66
C ARG A 84 -10.50 -17.35 4.18
N ASN A 85 -9.38 -17.26 4.87
CA ASN A 85 -9.33 -17.37 6.32
C ASN A 85 -9.96 -16.14 7.03
N PHE A 86 -9.82 -14.97 6.43
CA PHE A 86 -10.39 -13.72 6.90
C PHE A 86 -11.91 -13.71 6.71
N THR A 87 -12.39 -13.98 5.50
CA THR A 87 -13.83 -14.04 5.21
C THR A 87 -14.55 -15.12 5.98
N ARG A 88 -13.93 -16.31 6.15
CA ARG A 88 -14.51 -17.37 6.99
C ARG A 88 -14.73 -16.91 8.43
N ARG A 89 -13.78 -16.19 9.02
CA ARG A 89 -13.91 -15.71 10.41
C ARG A 89 -14.93 -14.59 10.54
N LEU A 90 -14.98 -13.67 9.58
CA LEU A 90 -15.97 -12.60 9.57
C LEU A 90 -17.41 -13.12 9.39
N VAL A 91 -17.61 -14.05 8.45
CA VAL A 91 -18.94 -14.61 8.14
C VAL A 91 -19.49 -15.48 9.28
N LEU A 92 -18.62 -16.12 10.08
CA LEU A 92 -19.05 -16.93 11.22
C LEU A 92 -19.45 -16.11 12.46
N ASP A 93 -19.07 -14.83 12.54
CA ASP A 93 -19.52 -13.90 13.59
C ASP A 93 -20.83 -13.17 13.21
N THR A 94 -21.34 -13.41 12.01
CA THR A 94 -22.45 -12.66 11.39
C THR A 94 -23.83 -13.13 11.86
N THR A 95 -23.97 -13.55 13.12
CA THR A 95 -25.30 -13.74 13.74
C THR A 95 -25.87 -12.41 14.27
N ASP A 96 -25.03 -11.36 14.36
CA ASP A 96 -25.40 -10.01 14.81
C ASP A 96 -25.26 -8.97 13.67
N LEU A 97 -25.99 -9.17 12.57
CA LEU A 97 -26.03 -8.25 11.43
C LEU A 97 -26.75 -6.93 11.76
N CYS A 98 -26.02 -5.93 12.25
CA CYS A 98 -26.48 -4.52 12.22
C CYS A 98 -25.42 -3.45 11.90
N PHE A 99 -24.11 -3.74 11.76
CA PHE A 99 -23.12 -2.64 11.65
C PHE A 99 -22.07 -2.70 10.51
N PHE A 100 -22.07 -3.71 9.64
CA PHE A 100 -21.09 -3.80 8.53
C PHE A 100 -21.70 -3.48 7.16
N TYR A 101 -22.03 -2.22 6.93
CA TYR A 101 -22.47 -1.69 5.63
C TYR A 101 -21.30 -0.97 4.93
N PRO A 102 -20.20 -1.68 4.58
CA PRO A 102 -19.83 -1.70 3.15
C PRO A 102 -19.17 -3.01 2.65
N VAL A 103 -18.82 -3.97 3.51
CA VAL A 103 -18.09 -5.19 3.10
C VAL A 103 -18.96 -6.14 2.27
N VAL A 104 -20.26 -6.21 2.56
CA VAL A 104 -21.19 -7.09 1.82
C VAL A 104 -21.53 -6.59 0.41
N HIS A 105 -21.29 -5.31 0.08
CA HIS A 105 -21.60 -4.80 -1.26
C HIS A 105 -20.51 -5.14 -2.29
N VAL A 106 -19.25 -5.28 -1.87
CA VAL A 106 -18.15 -5.58 -2.82
C VAL A 106 -18.07 -7.07 -3.16
N ALA A 107 -18.47 -7.97 -2.25
CA ALA A 107 -18.54 -9.40 -2.55
C ALA A 107 -19.62 -9.75 -3.60
N ARG A 108 -20.70 -8.95 -3.71
CA ARG A 108 -21.75 -9.15 -4.73
C ARG A 108 -21.38 -8.65 -6.12
N GLN A 109 -20.39 -7.77 -6.26
CA GLN A 109 -19.99 -7.21 -7.56
C GLN A 109 -19.02 -8.10 -8.36
N TRP A 110 -18.51 -9.18 -7.76
CA TRP A 110 -17.55 -10.08 -8.43
C TRP A 110 -17.96 -11.54 -8.29
N GLY A 111 -19.08 -11.90 -8.92
CA GLY A 111 -19.28 -13.18 -9.63
C GLY A 111 -18.89 -14.50 -8.95
N VAL A 112 -18.84 -14.61 -7.63
CA VAL A 112 -18.73 -15.91 -6.96
C VAL A 112 -20.14 -16.45 -6.81
N SER A 113 -20.68 -16.97 -7.92
CA SER A 113 -21.82 -17.88 -7.92
C SER A 113 -21.47 -19.11 -7.08
N GLY A 114 -22.39 -19.50 -6.20
CA GLY A 114 -22.37 -20.80 -5.54
C GLY A 114 -22.53 -21.96 -6.51
#